data_AF-A0A349NCA0-F1
#
_entry.id   AF-A0A349NCA0-F1
#
_cell.length_a   1.000
_cell.length_b   1.000
_cell.length_c   1.000
_cell.angle_alpha   90.00
_cell.angle_beta   90.00
_cell.angle_gamma   90.00
#
_symmetry.space_group_name_H-M   'P 1'
#
loop_
_entity.id
_entity.type
_entity.pdbx_description
1 polymer ?
#
loop_
_entity_poly.entity_id
_entity_poly.type
_entity_poly.pdbx_seq_one_letter_code
_entity_poly.pdbx_strand_id
1 'polypeptide(L)'
;MGERFPSNDSTWLNIGICGGEDFAIGDAFIGNRITSDYSRELFYPQLVGKSPWPGIEIKTLNTPSNRYETNRVFDMEAFGFYTAALKFASSERVQCIKIISDNSESPTGTHFNKTEISSLIASQIPKIESFLENAGFSKAQYYMKSWANDLLTKAKNRYSFTETERHQLSSRIRQLDALLDLEEGLCLQFLLSSPKKGHFLEQLQSKIDQVSRQRVC
;
A
#
# COMPACT_ATOMS: atom_id res chain seq x y z
N MET A 1 17.25 5.77 -17.13
CA MET A 1 17.50 6.19 -15.74
C MET A 1 16.25 5.84 -14.95
N GLY A 2 16.36 4.95 -13.95
CA GLY A 2 15.24 4.73 -13.02
C GLY A 2 15.17 5.92 -12.07
N GLU A 3 14.01 6.54 -11.92
CA GLU A 3 13.86 7.65 -10.98
C GLU A 3 14.10 7.14 -9.56
N ARG A 4 15.09 7.74 -8.88
CA ARG A 4 15.47 7.44 -7.48
C ARG A 4 14.44 7.97 -6.48
N PHE A 5 13.52 8.82 -6.94
CA PHE A 5 12.45 9.43 -6.16
C PHE A 5 11.12 9.23 -6.90
N PRO A 6 9.99 9.10 -6.19
CA PRO A 6 8.68 9.09 -6.82
C PRO A 6 8.52 10.37 -7.65
N SER A 7 7.97 10.28 -8.85
CA SER A 7 7.66 11.46 -9.65
C SER A 7 6.75 12.40 -8.86
N ASN A 8 6.80 13.71 -9.13
CA ASN A 8 5.90 14.69 -8.49
C ASN A 8 4.40 14.40 -8.75
N ASP A 9 4.07 13.46 -9.64
CA ASP A 9 2.72 12.98 -9.90
C ASP A 9 2.29 11.80 -9.02
N SER A 10 3.15 11.35 -8.11
CA SER A 10 2.86 10.22 -7.23
C SER A 10 1.79 10.58 -6.21
N THR A 11 0.84 9.66 -6.03
CA THR A 11 -0.21 9.77 -5.01
C THR A 11 0.20 9.00 -3.77
N TRP A 12 0.08 9.63 -2.61
CA TRP A 12 0.48 9.09 -1.32
C TRP A 12 -0.76 8.84 -0.47
N LEU A 13 -0.97 7.59 -0.06
CA LEU A 13 -2.11 7.20 0.75
C LEU A 13 -1.65 6.60 2.06
N ASN A 14 -2.13 7.16 3.17
CA ASN A 14 -2.09 6.49 4.46
C ASN A 14 -3.41 5.74 4.64
N ILE A 15 -3.39 4.43 4.44
CA ILE A 15 -4.55 3.56 4.66
C ILE A 15 -4.27 2.76 5.91
N GLY A 16 -5.15 2.84 6.90
CA GLY A 16 -4.96 2.12 8.15
C GLY A 16 -6.20 2.14 9.00
N ILE A 17 -6.08 1.56 10.19
CA ILE A 17 -7.16 1.55 11.16
C ILE A 17 -7.04 2.74 12.12
N CYS A 18 -8.11 3.02 12.85
CA CYS A 18 -8.18 4.02 13.90
C CYS A 18 -9.21 3.63 14.96
N GLY A 19 -9.07 4.21 16.15
CA GLY A 19 -10.11 4.18 17.17
C GLY A 19 -11.03 5.39 17.09
N GLY A 20 -12.28 5.26 17.53
CA GLY A 20 -13.21 6.39 17.62
C GLY A 20 -14.45 6.08 18.44
N GLU A 21 -14.96 7.06 19.19
CA GLU A 21 -16.06 6.86 20.14
C GLU A 21 -17.41 6.67 19.44
N ASP A 22 -17.72 7.56 18.49
CA ASP A 22 -19.07 7.73 17.94
C ASP A 22 -19.38 6.83 16.73
N PHE A 23 -18.50 5.87 16.43
CA PHE A 23 -18.47 5.19 15.13
C PHE A 23 -18.48 3.67 15.27
N ALA A 24 -19.15 3.00 14.33
CA ALA A 24 -19.23 1.56 14.31
C ALA A 24 -17.95 0.94 13.73
N ILE A 25 -17.61 -0.26 14.18
CA ILE A 25 -16.50 -1.03 13.61
C ILE A 25 -16.71 -1.20 12.11
N GLY A 26 -15.69 -0.87 11.31
CA GLY A 26 -15.75 -0.90 9.86
C GLY A 26 -16.23 0.38 9.18
N ASP A 27 -16.72 1.37 9.93
CA ASP A 27 -16.91 2.71 9.38
C ASP A 27 -15.57 3.26 8.90
N ALA A 28 -15.60 4.01 7.80
CA ALA A 28 -14.40 4.52 7.16
C ALA A 28 -14.53 6.01 6.85
N PHE A 29 -13.43 6.73 7.06
CA PHE A 29 -13.35 8.18 6.98
C PHE A 29 -12.13 8.63 6.18
N ILE A 30 -12.21 9.84 5.63
CA ILE A 30 -11.06 10.53 5.04
C ILE A 30 -10.67 11.72 5.92
N GLY A 31 -9.36 11.92 6.14
CA GLY A 31 -8.87 13.04 6.94
C GLY A 31 -9.12 14.38 6.25
N ASN A 32 -9.97 15.22 6.82
CA ASN A 32 -10.14 16.63 6.40
C ASN A 32 -9.42 17.61 7.33
N ARG A 33 -8.93 17.11 8.47
CA ARG A 33 -8.07 17.80 9.42
C ARG A 33 -7.15 16.76 10.07
N ILE A 34 -5.86 17.08 10.19
CA ILE A 34 -4.88 16.20 10.83
C ILE A 34 -4.18 16.98 11.94
N THR A 35 -4.19 16.43 13.15
CA THR A 35 -3.58 16.99 14.36
C THR A 35 -2.73 15.92 15.06
N SER A 36 -1.91 16.33 16.04
CA SER A 36 -1.24 15.39 16.93
C SER A 36 -1.20 15.92 18.37
N ASP A 37 -0.90 15.03 19.32
CA ASP A 37 -0.67 15.41 20.73
C ASP A 37 0.76 15.94 20.99
N TYR A 38 1.67 15.75 20.04
CA TYR A 38 3.09 16.11 20.15
C TYR A 38 3.53 17.30 19.29
N SER A 39 2.66 17.83 18.44
CA SER A 39 2.94 19.00 17.61
C SER A 39 1.85 20.07 17.75
N ARG A 40 2.23 21.34 17.55
CA ARG A 40 1.29 22.45 17.42
C ARG A 40 0.84 22.69 15.98
N GLU A 41 1.53 22.07 15.03
CA GLU A 41 1.13 22.12 13.63
C GLU A 41 -0.15 21.30 13.42
N LEU A 42 -0.91 21.68 12.40
CA LEU A 42 -2.07 20.94 11.94
C LEU A 42 -2.19 21.11 10.43
N PHE A 43 -2.86 20.16 9.79
CA PHE A 43 -3.04 20.15 8.36
C PHE A 43 -4.52 20.09 7.99
N TYR A 44 -4.86 20.68 6.84
CA TYR A 44 -6.16 20.57 6.20
C TYR A 44 -5.98 19.96 4.80
N PRO A 45 -5.99 18.62 4.70
CA PRO A 45 -5.83 17.93 3.43
C PRO A 45 -6.83 18.43 2.39
N GLN A 46 -6.35 18.69 1.18
CA GLN A 46 -7.20 19.10 0.05
C GLN A 46 -7.77 17.85 -0.61
N LEU A 47 -9.09 17.72 -0.65
CA LEU A 47 -9.76 16.60 -1.30
C LEU A 47 -9.76 16.79 -2.82
N VAL A 48 -9.30 15.78 -3.54
CA VAL A 48 -9.41 15.72 -5.00
C VAL A 48 -10.72 15.03 -5.36
N GLY A 49 -11.71 15.82 -5.74
CA GLY A 49 -13.03 15.32 -6.15
C GLY A 49 -13.93 14.88 -5.00
N LYS A 50 -14.95 14.09 -5.32
CA LYS A 50 -15.91 13.59 -4.34
C LYS A 50 -15.36 12.35 -3.62
N SER A 51 -15.24 12.44 -2.30
CA SER A 51 -14.90 11.30 -1.45
C SER A 51 -16.11 10.38 -1.25
N PRO A 52 -15.95 9.04 -1.31
CA PRO A 52 -16.98 8.10 -0.88
C PRO A 52 -17.09 7.98 0.65
N TRP A 53 -16.18 8.61 1.39
CA TRP A 53 -16.17 8.64 2.86
C TRP A 53 -16.44 10.05 3.39
N PRO A 54 -17.12 10.16 4.53
CA PRO A 54 -17.20 11.42 5.26
C PRO A 54 -15.81 11.92 5.69
N GLY A 55 -15.64 13.24 5.70
CA GLY A 55 -14.43 13.88 6.19
C GLY A 55 -14.41 13.95 7.72
N ILE A 56 -13.26 13.71 8.34
CA ILE A 56 -13.11 13.75 9.80
C ILE A 56 -11.75 14.32 10.24
N GLU A 57 -11.70 14.82 11.48
CA GLU A 57 -10.43 15.09 12.15
C GLU A 57 -9.76 13.78 12.57
N ILE A 58 -8.53 13.58 12.11
CA ILE A 58 -7.64 12.50 12.56
C ILE A 58 -6.66 13.11 13.56
N LYS A 59 -6.66 12.62 14.80
CA LYS A 59 -5.72 12.99 15.85
C LYS A 59 -4.71 11.88 16.07
N THR A 60 -3.46 12.13 15.69
CA THR A 60 -2.37 11.18 15.87
C THR A 60 -1.83 11.23 17.29
N LEU A 61 -1.72 10.08 17.94
CA LEU A 61 -1.17 9.91 19.29
C LEU A 61 0.19 9.21 19.24
N ASN A 62 1.07 9.52 20.18
CA ASN A 62 2.36 8.81 20.32
C ASN A 62 2.24 7.40 20.89
N THR A 63 1.16 7.13 21.64
CA THR A 63 0.92 5.84 22.31
C THR A 63 -0.51 5.39 22.09
N PRO A 64 -0.78 4.07 22.07
CA PRO A 64 -2.14 3.56 22.01
C PRO A 64 -3.01 4.12 23.14
N SER A 65 -4.27 4.39 22.85
CA SER A 65 -5.26 4.90 23.80
C SER A 65 -6.61 4.26 23.54
N ASN A 66 -7.35 3.95 24.59
CA ASN A 66 -8.77 3.56 24.50
C ASN A 66 -9.69 4.70 24.97
N ARG A 67 -9.16 5.92 25.06
CA ARG A 67 -9.89 7.13 25.47
C ARG A 67 -10.08 7.99 24.24
N TYR A 68 -11.26 7.92 23.66
CA TYR A 68 -11.62 8.63 22.44
C TYR A 68 -12.51 9.83 22.77
N GLU A 69 -12.23 10.95 22.11
CA GLU A 69 -13.08 12.13 22.10
C GLU A 69 -14.10 12.02 20.97
N THR A 70 -15.26 12.67 21.13
CA THR A 70 -16.30 12.67 20.10
C THR A 70 -15.90 13.50 18.87
N ASN A 71 -16.53 13.21 17.73
CA ASN A 71 -16.36 13.90 16.45
C ASN A 71 -14.94 13.85 15.83
N ARG A 72 -14.09 12.91 16.26
CA ARG A 72 -12.75 12.70 15.70
C ARG A 72 -12.33 11.24 15.82
N VAL A 73 -11.30 10.86 15.07
CA VAL A 73 -10.70 9.51 15.14
C VAL A 73 -9.23 9.60 15.53
N PHE A 74 -8.71 8.50 16.05
CA PHE A 74 -7.39 8.43 16.66
C PHE A 74 -6.54 7.36 16.00
N ASP A 75 -5.33 7.73 15.60
CA ASP A 75 -4.37 6.83 15.00
C ASP A 75 -2.95 7.10 15.55
N MET A 76 -1.93 6.44 14.99
CA MET A 76 -0.54 6.63 15.42
C MET A 76 0.40 7.09 14.28
N GLU A 77 -0.09 7.26 13.05
CA GLU A 77 0.76 7.46 11.87
C GLU A 77 0.43 8.68 11.01
N ALA A 78 -0.83 9.14 10.97
CA ALA A 78 -1.32 10.07 9.95
C ALA A 78 -0.55 11.39 9.94
N PHE A 79 -0.30 12.00 11.11
CA PHE A 79 0.44 13.26 11.21
C PHE A 79 1.87 13.14 10.68
N GLY A 80 2.60 12.11 11.12
CA GLY A 80 3.98 11.86 10.68
C GLY A 80 4.06 11.52 9.20
N PHE A 81 3.15 10.67 8.72
CA PHE A 81 3.02 10.33 7.30
C PHE A 81 2.77 11.58 6.45
N TYR A 82 1.76 12.38 6.81
CA TYR A 82 1.35 13.54 6.03
C TYR A 82 2.48 14.56 5.93
N THR A 83 3.14 14.84 7.07
CA THR A 83 4.32 15.72 7.14
C THR A 83 5.46 15.23 6.23
N ALA A 84 5.71 13.92 6.19
CA ALA A 84 6.76 13.36 5.34
C ALA A 84 6.38 13.39 3.86
N ALA A 85 5.14 13.03 3.52
CA ALA A 85 4.64 12.96 2.15
C ALA A 85 4.61 14.35 1.47
N LEU A 86 4.28 15.41 2.21
CA LEU A 86 4.29 16.79 1.71
C LEU A 86 5.66 17.27 1.20
N LYS A 87 6.75 16.58 1.54
CA LYS A 87 8.09 16.89 1.00
C LYS A 87 8.28 16.40 -0.44
N PHE A 88 7.40 15.52 -0.92
CA PHE A 88 7.51 14.84 -2.21
C PHE A 88 6.27 14.97 -3.09
N ALA A 89 5.14 15.42 -2.54
CA ALA A 89 3.90 15.60 -3.26
C ALA A 89 3.12 16.80 -2.72
N SER A 90 2.32 17.40 -3.59
CA SER A 90 1.38 18.46 -3.24
C SER A 90 0.23 17.92 -2.39
N SER A 91 -0.38 18.80 -1.58
CA SER A 91 -1.37 18.41 -0.56
C SER A 91 -2.57 17.65 -1.09
N GLU A 92 -2.95 17.89 -2.34
CA GLU A 92 -4.06 17.24 -3.03
C GLU A 92 -3.74 15.78 -3.38
N ARG A 93 -2.46 15.42 -3.51
CA ARG A 93 -1.99 14.06 -3.78
C ARG A 93 -1.70 13.25 -2.52
N VAL A 94 -1.87 13.82 -1.34
CA VAL A 94 -1.62 13.15 -0.06
C VAL A 94 -2.95 12.99 0.68
N GLN A 95 -3.38 11.75 0.93
CA GLN A 95 -4.67 11.46 1.58
C GLN A 95 -4.49 10.45 2.72
N CYS A 96 -5.29 10.60 3.78
CA CYS A 96 -5.34 9.66 4.90
C CYS A 96 -6.75 9.07 4.99
N ILE A 97 -6.87 7.76 4.85
CA ILE A 97 -8.12 7.00 4.92
C ILE A 97 -8.03 6.06 6.11
N LYS A 98 -9.01 6.16 7.01
CA LYS A 98 -9.00 5.45 8.29
C LYS A 98 -10.27 4.64 8.49
N ILE A 99 -10.11 3.40 8.96
CA ILE A 99 -11.21 2.47 9.22
C ILE A 99 -11.30 2.21 10.72
N ILE A 100 -12.49 2.32 11.30
CA ILE A 100 -12.70 2.08 12.73
C ILE A 100 -12.44 0.60 13.05
N SER A 101 -11.41 0.35 13.86
CA SER A 101 -11.08 -0.98 14.38
C SER A 101 -11.62 -1.25 15.77
N ASP A 102 -11.81 -0.19 16.55
CA ASP A 102 -12.17 -0.28 17.95
C ASP A 102 -12.81 1.03 18.45
N ASN A 103 -13.61 0.89 19.49
CA ASN A 103 -14.34 1.98 20.15
C ASN A 103 -14.53 1.64 21.64
N SER A 104 -15.22 2.48 22.42
CA SER A 104 -15.43 2.21 23.86
C SER A 104 -16.28 0.96 24.13
N GLU A 105 -17.21 0.63 23.23
CA GLU A 105 -18.06 -0.58 23.33
C GLU A 105 -17.31 -1.86 22.91
N SER A 106 -16.36 -1.72 22.00
CA SER A 106 -15.52 -2.78 21.43
C SER A 106 -14.05 -2.35 21.48
N PRO A 107 -13.45 -2.26 22.68
CA PRO A 107 -12.09 -1.78 22.84
C PRO A 107 -11.10 -2.79 22.27
N THR A 108 -9.96 -2.30 21.78
CA THR A 108 -8.86 -3.17 21.37
C THR A 108 -8.44 -4.05 22.55
N GLY A 109 -8.69 -5.35 22.46
CA GLY A 109 -8.30 -6.33 23.48
C GLY A 109 -6.77 -6.50 23.57
N THR A 110 -6.30 -7.40 24.44
CA THR A 110 -4.86 -7.69 24.58
C THR A 110 -4.23 -8.32 23.33
N HIS A 111 -5.05 -8.85 22.41
CA HIS A 111 -4.59 -9.48 21.18
C HIS A 111 -5.25 -8.84 19.95
N PHE A 112 -4.40 -8.25 19.11
CA PHE A 112 -4.74 -7.62 17.85
C PHE A 112 -5.05 -8.69 16.79
N ASN A 113 -6.32 -8.83 16.36
CA ASN A 113 -6.70 -9.84 15.37
C ASN A 113 -6.36 -9.37 13.95
N LYS A 114 -5.23 -9.84 13.44
CA LYS A 114 -4.74 -9.53 12.08
C LYS A 114 -5.74 -9.89 10.98
N THR A 115 -6.52 -10.96 11.15
CA THR A 115 -7.49 -11.42 10.15
C THR A 115 -8.68 -10.48 10.07
N GLU A 116 -9.18 -10.02 11.21
CA GLU A 116 -10.27 -9.03 11.27
C GLU A 116 -9.83 -7.72 10.63
N ILE A 117 -8.66 -7.20 11.00
CA ILE A 117 -8.12 -5.96 10.41
C ILE A 117 -7.91 -6.08 8.91
N SER A 118 -7.37 -7.21 8.46
CA SER A 118 -7.21 -7.47 7.02
C SER A 118 -8.56 -7.45 6.31
N SER A 119 -9.61 -7.97 6.95
CA SER A 119 -10.98 -7.96 6.42
C SER A 119 -11.59 -6.56 6.39
N LEU A 120 -11.36 -5.76 7.45
CA LEU A 120 -11.80 -4.36 7.50
C LEU A 120 -11.19 -3.54 6.36
N ILE A 121 -9.87 -3.64 6.16
CA ILE A 121 -9.19 -2.94 5.06
C ILE A 121 -9.65 -3.48 3.72
N ALA A 122 -9.74 -4.81 3.55
CA ALA A 122 -10.17 -5.44 2.31
C ALA A 122 -11.57 -4.97 1.88
N SER A 123 -12.49 -4.76 2.84
CA SER A 123 -13.84 -4.26 2.55
C SER A 123 -13.85 -2.86 1.92
N GLN A 124 -12.82 -2.05 2.13
CA GLN A 124 -12.71 -0.70 1.60
C GLN A 124 -11.94 -0.62 0.28
N ILE A 125 -11.19 -1.67 -0.11
CA ILE A 125 -10.35 -1.68 -1.33
C ILE A 125 -11.15 -1.23 -2.57
N PRO A 126 -12.36 -1.74 -2.86
CA PRO A 126 -13.10 -1.31 -4.05
C PRO A 126 -13.44 0.18 -4.06
N LYS A 127 -13.75 0.76 -2.88
CA LYS A 127 -14.01 2.21 -2.75
C LYS A 127 -12.74 3.02 -2.92
N ILE A 128 -11.60 2.52 -2.43
CA ILE A 128 -10.28 3.13 -2.63
C ILE A 128 -9.92 3.14 -4.11
N GLU A 129 -10.04 2.02 -4.80
CA GLU A 129 -9.78 1.95 -6.24
C GLU A 129 -10.66 2.94 -7.03
N SER A 130 -11.95 2.99 -6.74
CA SER A 130 -12.87 3.94 -7.38
C SER A 130 -12.55 5.40 -7.05
N PHE A 131 -12.18 5.70 -5.81
CA PHE A 131 -11.76 7.05 -5.40
C PHE A 131 -10.53 7.51 -6.18
N LEU A 132 -9.52 6.65 -6.30
CA LEU A 132 -8.29 6.97 -7.04
C LEU A 132 -8.57 7.20 -8.53
N GLU A 133 -9.41 6.35 -9.13
CA GLU A 133 -9.84 6.52 -10.53
C GLU A 133 -10.58 7.85 -10.75
N ASN A 134 -11.53 8.19 -9.87
CA ASN A 134 -12.33 9.41 -9.97
C ASN A 134 -11.51 10.69 -9.72
N ALA A 135 -10.50 10.61 -8.86
CA ALA A 135 -9.58 11.71 -8.60
C ALA A 135 -8.60 11.98 -9.76
N GLY A 136 -8.67 11.17 -10.83
CA GLY A 136 -7.72 11.28 -11.95
C GLY A 136 -6.31 10.86 -11.55
N PHE A 137 -6.14 10.21 -10.39
CA PHE A 137 -4.89 9.58 -10.02
C PHE A 137 -4.72 8.39 -10.94
N SER A 138 -3.95 8.60 -11.99
CA SER A 138 -3.64 7.55 -12.95
C SER A 138 -3.11 6.36 -12.16
N LYS A 139 -3.73 5.18 -12.31
CA LYS A 139 -3.03 3.94 -11.98
C LYS A 139 -1.70 4.09 -12.69
N ALA A 140 -0.59 4.07 -11.96
CA ALA A 140 0.69 3.83 -12.60
C ALA A 140 0.49 2.50 -13.32
N GLN A 141 0.20 2.56 -14.62
CA GLN A 141 0.02 1.36 -15.42
C GLN A 141 1.42 0.84 -15.55
N TYR A 142 1.79 0.01 -14.58
CA TYR A 142 2.97 -0.81 -14.67
C TYR A 142 2.69 -1.82 -15.77
N TYR A 143 2.92 -1.38 -17.01
CA TYR A 143 2.93 -2.24 -18.17
C TYR A 143 4.16 -3.12 -18.04
N MET A 144 3.95 -4.32 -17.47
CA MET A 144 4.97 -5.35 -17.53
C MET A 144 5.41 -5.53 -18.98
N LYS A 145 6.71 -5.60 -19.22
CA LYS A 145 7.20 -5.95 -20.56
C LYS A 145 6.61 -7.30 -20.95
N SER A 146 6.43 -7.52 -22.25
CA SER A 146 5.78 -8.72 -22.78
C SER A 146 6.40 -10.02 -22.23
N TRP A 147 7.72 -10.07 -22.10
CA TRP A 147 8.43 -11.24 -21.55
C TRP A 147 8.05 -11.54 -20.10
N ALA A 148 7.86 -10.51 -19.27
CA ALA A 148 7.56 -10.66 -17.84
C ALA A 148 6.13 -11.19 -17.65
N ASN A 149 5.18 -10.66 -18.41
CA ASN A 149 3.80 -11.15 -18.47
C ASN A 149 3.74 -12.63 -18.89
N ASP A 150 4.46 -12.97 -19.96
CA ASP A 150 4.50 -14.34 -20.49
C ASP A 150 5.15 -15.32 -19.50
N LEU A 151 6.28 -14.95 -18.90
CA LEU A 151 6.96 -15.76 -17.88
C LEU A 151 6.08 -16.00 -16.66
N LEU A 152 5.39 -14.96 -16.16
CA LEU A 152 4.47 -15.06 -15.03
C LEU A 152 3.32 -16.03 -15.34
N THR A 153 2.73 -15.92 -16.54
CA THR A 153 1.63 -16.77 -16.98
C THR A 153 2.06 -18.23 -17.12
N LYS A 154 3.19 -18.47 -17.80
CA LYS A 154 3.75 -19.82 -17.97
C LYS A 154 4.14 -20.46 -16.65
N ALA A 155 4.74 -19.71 -15.73
CA ALA A 155 5.09 -20.21 -14.40
C ALA A 155 3.85 -20.65 -13.62
N LYS A 156 2.78 -19.84 -13.60
CA LYS A 156 1.52 -20.16 -12.92
C LYS A 156 0.83 -21.40 -13.51
N ASN A 157 0.94 -21.60 -14.82
CA ASN A 157 0.38 -22.80 -15.48
C ASN A 157 1.23 -24.04 -15.23
N ARG A 158 2.55 -23.88 -15.07
CA ARG A 158 3.50 -24.98 -14.91
C ARG A 158 3.58 -25.52 -13.48
N TYR A 159 3.38 -24.66 -12.48
CA TYR A 159 3.55 -25.02 -11.07
C TYR A 159 2.32 -24.66 -10.23
N SER A 160 2.01 -25.51 -9.25
CA SER A 160 1.02 -25.19 -8.23
C SER A 160 1.68 -24.36 -7.11
N PHE A 161 1.31 -23.08 -7.03
CA PHE A 161 1.80 -22.14 -6.03
C PHE A 161 0.77 -21.90 -4.93
N THR A 162 1.23 -21.82 -3.67
CA THR A 162 0.45 -21.27 -2.56
C THR A 162 0.29 -19.75 -2.71
N GLU A 163 -0.60 -19.12 -1.94
CA GLU A 163 -0.78 -17.65 -1.99
C GLU A 163 0.52 -16.90 -1.71
N THR A 164 1.25 -17.30 -0.67
CA THR A 164 2.56 -16.71 -0.35
C THR A 164 3.55 -16.85 -1.51
N GLU A 165 3.61 -18.02 -2.14
CA GLU A 165 4.50 -18.24 -3.29
C GLU A 165 4.07 -17.43 -4.53
N ARG A 166 2.76 -17.22 -4.75
CA ARG A 166 2.23 -16.36 -5.83
C ARG A 166 2.66 -14.91 -5.63
N HIS A 167 2.64 -14.42 -4.39
CA HIS A 167 3.15 -13.10 -4.05
C HIS A 167 4.66 -13.01 -4.30
N GLN A 168 5.43 -14.02 -3.88
CA GLN A 168 6.88 -14.07 -4.12
C GLN A 168 7.21 -14.07 -5.62
N LEU A 169 6.53 -14.91 -6.40
CA LEU A 169 6.70 -14.97 -7.86
C LEU A 169 6.43 -13.61 -8.51
N SER A 170 5.27 -13.01 -8.19
CA SER A 170 4.85 -11.74 -8.78
C SER A 170 5.82 -10.62 -8.42
N SER A 171 6.29 -10.58 -7.16
CA SER A 171 7.28 -9.61 -6.70
C SER A 171 8.62 -9.76 -7.44
N ARG A 172 9.15 -10.98 -7.55
CA ARG A 172 10.43 -11.26 -8.21
C ARG A 172 10.41 -10.93 -9.70
N ILE A 173 9.34 -11.30 -10.40
CA ILE A 173 9.21 -10.99 -11.83
C ILE A 173 9.10 -9.48 -12.05
N ARG A 174 8.35 -8.74 -11.22
CA ARG A 174 8.29 -7.26 -11.30
C ARG A 174 9.65 -6.61 -11.07
N GLN A 175 10.42 -7.10 -10.09
CA GLN A 175 11.78 -6.59 -9.85
C GLN A 175 12.69 -6.82 -11.06
N LEU A 176 12.68 -8.02 -11.62
CA LEU A 176 13.46 -8.34 -12.82
C LEU A 176 13.00 -7.53 -14.03
N ASP A 177 11.70 -7.28 -14.18
CA ASP A 177 11.15 -6.46 -15.25
C ASP A 177 11.57 -5.00 -15.16
N ALA A 178 11.70 -4.45 -13.95
CA ALA A 178 12.30 -3.13 -13.74
C ALA A 178 13.81 -3.10 -14.02
N LEU A 179 14.51 -4.20 -13.73
CA LEU A 179 15.98 -4.28 -13.79
C LEU A 179 16.53 -4.67 -15.16
N LEU A 180 15.81 -5.47 -15.95
CA LEU A 180 16.30 -6.06 -17.20
C LEU A 180 15.73 -5.36 -18.42
N ASP A 181 16.47 -5.33 -19.52
CA ASP A 181 15.91 -4.99 -20.82
C ASP A 181 15.07 -6.15 -21.41
N LEU A 182 14.60 -5.97 -22.65
CA LEU A 182 13.74 -6.96 -23.31
C LEU A 182 14.49 -8.27 -23.60
N GLU A 183 15.74 -8.20 -24.07
CA GLU A 183 16.52 -9.36 -24.50
C GLU A 183 16.99 -10.19 -23.30
N GLU A 184 17.49 -9.50 -22.26
CA GLU A 184 17.88 -10.12 -21.00
C GLU A 184 16.69 -10.83 -20.33
N GLY A 185 15.51 -10.19 -20.39
CA GLY A 185 14.28 -10.72 -19.83
C GLY A 185 13.74 -11.93 -20.56
N LEU A 186 13.76 -11.93 -21.90
CA LEU A 186 13.36 -13.07 -22.72
C LEU A 186 14.18 -14.33 -22.41
N CYS A 187 15.47 -14.17 -22.09
CA CYS A 187 16.30 -15.29 -21.68
C CYS A 187 15.71 -16.01 -20.46
N LEU A 188 15.09 -15.33 -19.50
CA LEU A 188 14.61 -15.96 -18.26
C LEU A 188 13.56 -17.05 -18.45
N GLN A 189 12.97 -17.16 -19.65
CA GLN A 189 12.10 -18.27 -20.03
C GLN A 189 12.78 -19.64 -19.85
N PHE A 190 14.11 -19.75 -19.99
CA PHE A 190 14.81 -21.02 -19.78
C PHE A 190 14.67 -21.55 -18.36
N LEU A 191 14.43 -20.69 -17.36
CA LEU A 191 14.29 -21.07 -15.95
C LEU A 191 13.06 -21.97 -15.72
N LEU A 192 12.05 -21.90 -16.58
CA LEU A 192 10.87 -22.77 -16.53
C LEU A 192 11.20 -24.25 -16.76
N SER A 193 12.38 -24.57 -17.28
CA SER A 193 12.88 -25.94 -17.38
C SER A 193 13.14 -26.59 -16.01
N SER A 194 13.23 -25.79 -14.94
CA SER A 194 13.40 -26.29 -13.58
C SER A 194 12.26 -27.25 -13.19
N PRO A 195 12.56 -28.47 -12.71
CA PRO A 195 11.52 -29.46 -12.42
C PRO A 195 10.70 -29.09 -11.18
N LYS A 196 11.29 -28.33 -10.24
CA LYS A 196 10.70 -27.96 -8.96
C LYS A 196 10.48 -26.44 -8.87
N LYS A 197 9.30 -26.04 -8.39
CA LYS A 197 8.92 -24.64 -8.18
C LYS A 197 9.84 -23.88 -7.22
N GLY A 198 10.33 -24.54 -6.17
CA GLY A 198 11.24 -23.92 -5.20
C GLY A 198 12.55 -23.50 -5.85
N HIS A 199 13.15 -24.39 -6.65
CA HIS A 199 14.36 -24.09 -7.41
C HIS A 199 14.15 -22.98 -8.44
N PHE A 200 13.00 -22.98 -9.13
CA PHE A 200 12.64 -21.88 -10.03
C PHE A 200 12.60 -20.52 -9.31
N LEU A 201 11.94 -20.45 -8.14
CA LEU A 201 11.91 -19.22 -7.34
C LEU A 201 13.30 -18.81 -6.88
N GLU A 202 14.13 -19.74 -6.40
CA GLU A 202 15.53 -19.49 -6.00
C GLU A 202 16.37 -18.94 -7.15
N GLN A 203 16.23 -19.48 -8.36
CA GLN A 203 16.93 -18.98 -9.53
C GLN A 203 16.51 -17.55 -9.91
N LEU A 204 15.22 -17.21 -9.80
CA LEU A 204 14.75 -15.83 -9.98
C LEU A 204 15.40 -14.88 -8.96
N GLN A 205 15.50 -15.30 -7.69
CA GLN A 205 16.17 -14.49 -6.66
C GLN A 205 17.66 -14.32 -6.93
N SER A 206 18.36 -15.42 -7.27
CA SER A 206 19.78 -15.38 -7.62
C SER A 206 20.03 -14.41 -8.78
N LYS A 207 19.13 -14.38 -9.78
CA LYS A 207 19.21 -13.42 -10.88
C LYS A 207 19.00 -11.99 -10.43
N ILE A 208 18.02 -11.73 -9.54
CA ILE A 208 17.82 -10.40 -8.94
C ILE A 208 19.08 -9.97 -8.21
N ASP A 209 19.64 -10.82 -7.37
CA ASP A 209 20.82 -10.50 -6.57
C ASP A 209 22.04 -10.21 -7.47
N GLN A 210 22.22 -11.00 -8.54
CA GLN A 210 23.28 -10.78 -9.52
C GLN A 210 23.14 -9.43 -10.24
N VAL A 211 21.96 -9.15 -10.79
CA VAL A 211 21.73 -7.95 -11.62
C VAL A 211 21.74 -6.70 -10.75
N SER A 212 21.16 -6.78 -9.55
CA SER A 212 21.15 -5.67 -8.60
C SER A 212 22.57 -5.27 -8.21
N ARG A 213 23.48 -6.22 -7.99
CA ARG A 213 24.90 -5.95 -7.68
C ARG A 213 25.67 -5.34 -8.85
N GLN A 214 25.35 -5.72 -10.08
CA GLN A 214 26.03 -5.22 -11.29
C GLN A 214 25.57 -3.80 -11.69
N ARG A 215 24.35 -3.42 -11.30
CA ARG A 215 23.74 -2.13 -11.65
C ARG A 215 23.70 -1.15 -10.48
N VAL A 216 24.46 -1.40 -9.40
CA VAL A 216 24.69 -0.41 -8.34
C VAL A 216 25.56 0.72 -8.90
N CYS A 217 24.95 1.90 -9.03
CA CYS A 217 25.65 3.19 -9.05
C CYS A 217 25.34 3.92 -7.75
#